data_AF-A0A3B9ZFD9-F1
#
_entry.id   AF-A0A3B9ZFD9-F1
#
_cell.length_a   1.000
_cell.length_b   1.000
_cell.length_c   1.000
_cell.angle_alpha   90.00
_cell.angle_beta   90.00
_cell.angle_gamma   90.00
#
_symmetry.space_group_name_H-M   'P 1'
#
loop_
_entity.id
_entity.type
_entity.pdbx_description
1 polymer ?
#
loop_
_entity_poly.entity_id
_entity_poly.type
_entity_poly.pdbx_seq_one_letter_code
_entity_poly.pdbx_strand_id
1 'polypeptide(L)'
;GKEALYAEISYSKDRPLNKSTIALRVAADLKKVGLRKDGDTIFLQDSVDIKYGYPIYDADYSQSRVEILEYLRLRNVLSCGRYGSWRYMSMEDVLLESMWMAEKVSERE
;
A
#
# COMPACT_ATOMS: atom_id res chain seq x y z
N GLY A 1 -11.56 2.53 -29.57
CA GLY A 1 -12.03 2.67 -28.18
C GLY A 1 -11.05 3.52 -27.40
N LYS A 2 -11.37 3.88 -26.16
CA LYS A 2 -10.38 4.43 -25.21
C LYS A 2 -10.04 3.34 -24.21
N GLU A 3 -8.76 3.20 -23.88
CA GLU A 3 -8.25 2.22 -22.93
C GLU A 3 -7.62 2.94 -21.74
N ALA A 4 -7.61 2.28 -20.58
CA ALA A 4 -7.00 2.80 -19.36
C ALA A 4 -6.11 1.73 -18.74
N LEU A 5 -4.96 2.15 -18.25
CA LEU A 5 -3.98 1.33 -17.57
C LEU A 5 -3.55 2.06 -16.30
N TYR A 6 -3.34 1.32 -15.22
CA TYR A 6 -2.63 1.81 -14.05
C TYR A 6 -1.34 1.02 -13.90
N ALA A 7 -0.30 1.67 -13.40
CA ALA A 7 0.99 1.05 -13.14
C ALA A 7 1.43 1.39 -11.71
N GLU A 8 1.93 0.40 -11.00
CA GLU A 8 2.44 0.55 -9.64
C GLU A 8 3.98 0.51 -9.64
N ILE A 9 4.59 1.53 -9.04
CA ILE A 9 6.04 1.66 -8.99
C ILE A 9 6.44 1.79 -7.52
N SER A 10 7.00 0.72 -6.96
CA SER A 10 7.55 0.74 -5.60
C SER A 10 8.86 1.54 -5.55
N TYR A 11 9.04 2.25 -4.44
CA TYR A 11 10.26 2.99 -4.14
C TYR A 11 10.59 2.90 -2.66
N SER A 12 11.87 3.05 -2.33
CA SER A 12 12.37 3.09 -0.95
C SER A 12 13.58 4.01 -0.88
N LYS A 13 14.20 4.12 0.31
CA LYS A 13 15.49 4.81 0.44
C LYS A 13 16.58 4.11 -0.37
N ASP A 14 16.57 2.79 -0.41
CA ASP A 14 17.55 1.97 -1.14
C ASP A 14 17.25 1.90 -2.64
N ARG A 15 15.99 2.17 -3.04
CA ARG A 15 15.55 2.28 -4.43
C ARG A 15 14.84 3.61 -4.65
N PRO A 16 15.58 4.73 -4.74
CA PRO A 16 15.00 6.04 -4.89
C PRO A 16 14.28 6.18 -6.24
N LEU A 17 13.26 7.04 -6.26
CA LEU A 17 12.44 7.30 -7.42
C LEU A 17 12.41 8.81 -7.71
N ASN A 18 12.71 9.18 -8.96
CA ASN A 18 12.46 10.55 -9.41
C ASN A 18 10.98 10.70 -9.78
N LYS A 19 10.22 11.35 -8.90
CA LYS A 19 8.77 11.54 -9.04
C LYS A 19 8.39 12.47 -10.19
N SER A 20 9.26 13.39 -10.61
CA SER A 20 8.93 14.32 -11.70
C SER A 20 9.02 13.66 -13.09
N THR A 21 9.78 12.57 -13.22
CA THR A 21 10.01 11.89 -14.52
C THR A 21 9.38 10.51 -14.61
N ILE A 22 8.79 10.00 -13.52
CA ILE A 22 8.30 8.62 -13.48
C ILE A 22 7.21 8.33 -14.51
N ALA A 23 6.26 9.24 -14.72
CA ALA A 23 5.18 9.00 -15.67
C ALA A 23 5.68 8.90 -17.12
N LEU A 24 6.67 9.72 -17.49
CA LEU A 24 7.34 9.63 -18.80
C LEU A 24 8.07 8.30 -18.96
N ARG A 25 8.77 7.86 -17.92
CA ARG A 25 9.45 6.56 -17.90
C ARG A 25 8.47 5.41 -18.08
N VAL A 26 7.36 5.41 -17.34
CA VAL A 26 6.30 4.39 -17.45
C VAL A 26 5.71 4.38 -18.86
N ALA A 27 5.41 5.53 -19.46
CA ALA A 27 4.90 5.59 -20.83
C ALA A 27 5.90 5.03 -21.87
N ALA A 28 7.21 5.25 -21.67
CA ALA A 28 8.25 4.68 -22.50
C ALA A 28 8.39 3.16 -22.29
N ASP A 29 8.34 2.70 -21.04
CA ASP A 29 8.43 1.28 -20.69
C ASP A 29 7.22 0.50 -21.22
N LEU A 30 6.00 1.04 -21.11
CA LEU A 30 4.78 0.46 -21.70
C LEU A 30 4.92 0.29 -23.22
N LYS A 31 5.57 1.25 -23.90
CA LYS A 31 5.87 1.11 -25.34
C LYS A 31 6.88 -0.01 -25.58
N LYS A 32 7.95 -0.06 -24.78
CA LYS A 32 9.00 -1.08 -24.90
C LYS A 32 8.48 -2.50 -24.73
N VAL A 33 7.49 -2.71 -23.85
CA VAL A 33 6.86 -4.03 -23.62
C VAL A 33 5.67 -4.31 -24.56
N GLY A 34 5.37 -3.40 -25.51
CA GLY A 34 4.31 -3.59 -26.50
C GLY A 34 2.88 -3.29 -26.01
N LEU A 35 2.72 -2.73 -24.81
CA LEU A 35 1.43 -2.30 -24.26
C LEU A 35 0.99 -0.92 -24.76
N ARG A 36 1.91 -0.15 -25.35
CA ARG A 36 1.63 1.11 -26.06
C ARG A 36 2.27 1.07 -27.45
N LYS A 37 1.55 1.51 -28.47
CA LYS A 37 1.99 1.53 -29.86
C LYS A 37 2.40 2.94 -30.30
N ASP A 38 3.08 3.00 -31.42
CA ASP A 38 3.32 4.27 -32.11
C ASP A 38 2.00 4.87 -32.62
N GLY A 39 1.80 6.16 -32.34
CA GLY A 39 0.55 6.88 -32.64
C GLY A 39 -0.46 6.92 -31.48
N ASP A 40 -0.27 6.14 -30.41
CA ASP A 40 -1.14 6.20 -29.24
C ASP A 40 -1.02 7.56 -28.54
N THR A 41 -2.18 8.17 -28.25
CA THR A 41 -2.28 9.46 -27.54
C THR A 41 -2.67 9.23 -26.09
N ILE A 42 -1.90 9.81 -25.16
CA ILE A 42 -2.24 9.80 -23.73
C ILE A 42 -3.18 10.99 -23.47
N PHE A 43 -4.47 10.71 -23.28
CA PHE A 43 -5.48 11.74 -23.00
C PHE A 43 -5.53 12.18 -21.53
N LEU A 44 -5.17 11.28 -20.62
CA LEU A 44 -5.18 11.51 -19.18
C LEU A 44 -3.99 10.80 -18.57
N GLN A 45 -3.31 11.49 -17.67
CA GLN A 45 -2.23 10.96 -16.85
C GLN A 45 -2.45 11.48 -15.43
N ASP A 46 -2.51 10.57 -14.48
CA ASP A 46 -2.58 10.89 -13.06
C ASP A 46 -1.52 10.09 -12.30
N SER A 47 -1.07 10.61 -11.16
CA SER A 47 -0.03 9.99 -10.35
C SER A 47 -0.28 10.26 -8.88
N VAL A 48 -0.48 9.18 -8.12
CA VAL A 48 -0.70 9.23 -6.68
C VAL A 48 0.55 8.72 -5.98
N ASP A 49 1.13 9.56 -5.12
CA ASP A 49 2.27 9.20 -4.30
C ASP A 49 1.82 8.68 -2.93
N ILE A 50 2.09 7.40 -2.66
CA ILE A 50 1.74 6.74 -1.40
C ILE A 50 3.01 6.51 -0.59
N LYS A 51 3.26 7.39 0.39
CA LYS A 51 4.45 7.34 1.24
C LYS A 51 4.62 5.99 1.98
N TYR A 52 3.51 5.44 2.47
CA TYR A 52 3.49 4.14 3.15
C TYR A 52 2.60 3.18 2.34
N GLY A 53 3.16 2.54 1.31
CA GLY A 53 2.39 1.63 0.43
C GLY A 53 2.34 0.18 0.90
N TYR A 54 3.41 -0.29 1.55
CA TYR A 54 3.57 -1.69 1.90
C TYR A 54 4.14 -1.86 3.31
N PRO A 55 3.47 -2.63 4.18
CA PRO A 55 4.12 -3.23 5.35
C PRO A 55 5.21 -4.18 4.87
N ILE A 56 6.45 -3.92 5.29
CA ILE A 56 7.62 -4.75 4.95
C ILE A 56 7.94 -5.63 6.16
N TYR A 57 8.17 -6.92 5.90
CA TYR A 57 8.56 -7.88 6.92
C TYR A 57 10.08 -8.05 6.88
N ASP A 58 10.76 -7.29 7.73
CA ASP A 58 12.19 -7.45 7.97
C ASP A 58 12.45 -8.58 8.98
N ALA A 59 13.72 -8.74 9.37
CA ALA A 59 14.15 -9.78 10.30
C ALA A 59 13.53 -9.62 11.71
N ASP A 60 13.21 -8.39 12.11
CA ASP A 60 12.71 -8.05 13.44
C ASP A 60 11.19 -7.87 13.49
N TYR A 61 10.51 -8.04 12.34
CA TYR A 61 9.09 -7.79 12.16
C TYR A 61 8.22 -8.42 13.25
N SER A 62 8.40 -9.72 13.50
CA SER A 62 7.56 -10.47 14.43
C SER A 62 7.67 -9.92 15.85
N GLN A 63 8.90 -9.72 16.33
CA GLN A 63 9.18 -9.22 17.67
C GLN A 63 8.69 -7.77 17.82
N SER A 64 9.11 -6.88 16.92
CA SER A 64 8.76 -5.46 16.94
C SER A 64 7.24 -5.26 16.93
N ARG A 65 6.53 -6.02 16.08
CA ARG A 65 5.08 -5.95 15.98
C ARG A 65 4.40 -6.38 17.28
N VAL A 66 4.83 -7.49 17.89
CA VAL A 66 4.25 -7.97 19.15
C VAL A 66 4.45 -6.94 20.25
N GLU A 67 5.66 -6.42 20.41
CA GLU A 67 5.99 -5.44 21.45
C GLU A 67 5.17 -4.15 21.30
N ILE A 68 5.06 -3.61 20.08
CA ILE A 68 4.30 -2.39 19.79
C ILE A 68 2.80 -2.59 20.06
N LEU A 69 2.21 -3.68 19.54
CA LEU A 69 0.78 -3.93 19.71
C LEU A 69 0.41 -4.19 21.18
N GLU A 70 1.26 -4.90 21.92
CA GLU A 70 1.06 -5.12 23.35
C GLU A 70 1.17 -3.83 24.15
N TYR A 71 2.17 -2.99 23.84
CA TYR A 71 2.32 -1.66 24.45
C TYR A 71 1.06 -0.79 24.28
N LEU A 72 0.46 -0.79 23.09
CA LEU A 72 -0.78 -0.06 22.79
C LEU A 72 -1.97 -0.67 23.52
N ARG A 73 -2.11 -1.99 23.48
CA ARG A 73 -3.20 -2.73 24.13
C ARG A 73 -3.26 -2.46 25.64
N LEU A 74 -2.11 -2.44 26.32
CA LEU A 74 -2.02 -2.14 27.76
C LEU A 74 -2.49 -0.71 28.11
N ARG A 75 -2.62 0.17 27.12
CA ARG A 75 -3.13 1.54 27.25
C ARG A 75 -4.54 1.71 26.69
N ASN A 76 -5.27 0.61 26.52
CA ASN A 76 -6.61 0.58 25.93
C ASN A 76 -6.66 1.14 24.49
N VAL A 77 -5.55 1.05 23.75
CA VAL A 77 -5.51 1.39 22.33
C VAL A 77 -5.44 0.11 21.52
N LEU A 78 -6.46 -0.14 20.71
CA LEU A 78 -6.46 -1.24 19.74
C LEU A 78 -5.98 -0.72 18.38
N SER A 79 -4.92 -1.33 17.86
CA SER A 79 -4.38 -0.99 16.55
C SER A 79 -4.73 -2.08 15.54
N CYS A 80 -5.33 -1.68 14.41
CA CYS A 80 -5.87 -2.60 13.40
C CYS A 80 -5.61 -2.12 11.97
N GLY A 81 -5.95 -2.97 11.01
CA GLY A 81 -5.82 -2.73 9.58
C GLY A 81 -4.39 -2.82 9.07
N ARG A 82 -4.22 -2.67 7.75
CA ARG A 82 -2.95 -2.90 7.04
C ARG A 82 -1.75 -2.19 7.68
N TYR A 83 -1.91 -0.93 8.05
CA TYR A 83 -0.82 -0.13 8.62
C TYR A 83 -0.84 -0.07 10.15
N GLY A 84 -2.01 -0.21 10.81
CA GLY A 84 -2.07 -0.21 12.26
C GLY A 84 -1.64 -1.54 12.87
N SER A 85 -2.03 -2.66 12.26
CA SER A 85 -1.55 -3.98 12.64
C SER A 85 -0.23 -4.36 11.95
N TRP A 86 0.27 -3.50 11.05
CA TRP A 86 1.46 -3.70 10.22
C TRP A 86 1.49 -5.04 9.46
N ARG A 87 0.33 -5.51 9.00
CA ARG A 87 0.20 -6.75 8.23
C ARG A 87 -0.08 -6.44 6.77
N TYR A 88 0.53 -7.20 5.87
CA TYR A 88 0.17 -7.20 4.47
C TYR A 88 -1.24 -7.76 4.30
N MET A 89 -2.21 -6.86 4.15
CA MET A 89 -3.64 -7.16 4.16
C MET A 89 -4.33 -6.61 2.90
N SER A 90 -5.30 -7.37 2.40
CA SER A 90 -6.27 -6.90 1.41
C SER A 90 -7.34 -6.01 2.07
N MET A 91 -8.23 -5.42 1.27
CA MET A 91 -9.36 -4.64 1.79
C MET A 91 -10.32 -5.53 2.61
N GLU A 92 -10.57 -6.75 2.17
CA GLU A 92 -11.43 -7.72 2.87
C GLU A 92 -10.85 -8.09 4.24
N ASP A 93 -9.55 -8.37 4.30
CA ASP A 93 -8.87 -8.68 5.56
C ASP A 93 -9.05 -7.55 6.59
N VAL A 94 -8.92 -6.29 6.13
CA VAL A 94 -9.04 -5.11 6.99
C VAL A 94 -10.47 -4.94 7.49
N LEU A 95 -11.46 -5.14 6.62
CA LEU A 95 -12.88 -5.07 6.99
C LEU A 95 -13.22 -6.15 8.03
N LEU A 96 -12.83 -7.40 7.78
CA LEU A 96 -13.06 -8.52 8.70
C LEU A 96 -12.36 -8.32 10.05
N GLU A 97 -11.08 -7.92 10.04
CA GLU A 97 -10.33 -7.63 11.27
C GLU A 97 -10.98 -6.52 12.08
N SER A 98 -11.44 -5.46 11.40
CA SER A 98 -12.07 -4.30 12.06
C SER A 98 -13.42 -4.66 12.67
N MET A 99 -14.26 -5.44 11.97
CA MET A 99 -15.55 -5.90 12.51
C MET A 99 -15.36 -6.76 13.76
N TRP A 100 -14.46 -7.74 13.71
CA TRP A 100 -14.15 -8.59 14.86
C TRP A 100 -13.62 -7.79 16.05
N MET A 101 -12.79 -6.77 15.81
CA MET A 101 -12.31 -5.90 16.88
C MET A 101 -13.43 -5.04 17.47
N ALA A 102 -14.36 -4.53 16.65
CA ALA A 102 -15.49 -3.76 17.14
C ALA A 102 -16.39 -4.60 18.05
N GLU A 103 -16.70 -5.84 17.67
CA GLU A 103 -17.47 -6.78 18.51
C GLU A 103 -16.79 -6.99 19.88
N LYS A 104 -15.47 -7.22 19.88
CA LYS A 104 -14.69 -7.40 21.12
C LYS A 104 -14.67 -6.19 22.04
N VAL A 105 -14.80 -4.98 21.49
CA VAL A 105 -14.88 -3.76 22.29
C VAL A 105 -16.27 -3.65 22.92
N SER A 106 -17.32 -3.91 22.14
CA SER A 106 -18.71 -3.88 22.61
C SER A 106 -19.01 -4.93 23.68
N GLU A 107 -18.36 -6.10 23.64
CA GLU A 107 -18.48 -7.14 24.68
C GLU A 107 -17.79 -6.80 26.01
N ARG A 108 -16.96 -5.76 26.06
CA ARG A 108 -16.24 -5.32 27.26
C ARG A 108 -16.95 -4.21 28.03
N GLU A 109 -18.02 -3.65 27.46
CA GLU A 109 -18.94 -2.72 28.13
C GLU A 109 -20.04 -3.48 28.87
#